data_AF-A0A0Q8WI68-F1
#
_entry.id   AF-A0A0Q8WI68-F1
#
_cell.length_a   1.000
_cell.length_b   1.000
_cell.length_c   1.000
_cell.angle_alpha   90.00
_cell.angle_beta   90.00
_cell.angle_gamma   90.00
#
_symmetry.space_group_name_H-M   'P 1'
#
loop_
_entity.id
_entity.type
_entity.pdbx_description
1 polymer ?
#
loop_
_entity_poly.entity_id
_entity_poly.type
_entity_poly.pdbx_seq_one_letter_code
_entity_poly.pdbx_strand_id
1 'polypeptide(L)'
;MTSTPHRAAWTSTYRISSETRQQRILRAIHRLDHPGITALGTTRTDEHVIVIECTSAAAEVRSRQVVMAVDALAIRTDTTRAAGLSDAEESPGTVHLAGLTIPRQLLRLVPMEQLRRFI
;
A
#
# COMPACT_ATOMS: atom_id res chain seq x y z
N MET A 1 26.38 -15.69 8.32
CA MET A 1 25.62 -15.27 7.12
C MET A 1 24.76 -14.09 7.53
N THR A 2 25.14 -12.88 7.14
CA THR A 2 24.42 -11.65 7.48
C THR A 2 23.30 -11.49 6.46
N SER A 3 22.06 -11.83 6.84
CA SER A 3 20.88 -11.59 6.01
C SER A 3 20.77 -10.09 5.77
N THR A 4 21.02 -9.65 4.54
CA THR A 4 20.78 -8.26 4.14
C THR A 4 19.32 -7.95 4.46
N PRO A 5 19.01 -6.92 5.28
CA PRO A 5 17.63 -6.61 5.58
C PRO A 5 16.92 -6.29 4.27
N HIS A 6 15.89 -7.05 3.94
CA HIS A 6 15.03 -6.78 2.80
C HIS A 6 14.30 -5.46 3.11
N ARG A 7 14.92 -4.34 2.74
CA ARG A 7 14.32 -3.02 2.95
C ARG A 7 13.21 -2.88 1.92
N ALA A 8 11.97 -3.17 2.33
CA ALA A 8 10.82 -2.91 1.50
C ALA A 8 10.84 -1.45 1.04
N ALA A 9 10.70 -1.23 -0.26
CA ALA A 9 10.69 0.13 -0.82
C ALA A 9 9.42 0.87 -0.41
N TRP A 10 8.34 0.13 -0.17
CA TRP A 10 7.01 0.61 0.18
C TRP A 10 6.38 -0.31 1.23
N THR A 11 5.77 0.27 2.26
CA THR A 11 4.98 -0.46 3.25
C THR A 11 3.65 0.25 3.41
N SER A 12 2.54 -0.49 3.38
CA SER A 12 1.20 0.03 3.58
C SER A 12 0.48 -0.74 4.68
N THR A 13 -0.11 -0.01 5.62
CA THR A 13 -0.90 -0.58 6.71
C THR A 13 -2.38 -0.29 6.47
N TYR A 14 -3.21 -1.32 6.55
CA TYR A 14 -4.65 -1.22 6.37
C TYR A 14 -5.38 -1.71 7.61
N ARG A 15 -6.33 -0.90 8.08
CA ARG A 15 -7.39 -1.34 9.00
C ARG A 15 -8.51 -1.97 8.18
N ILE A 16 -8.85 -3.19 8.54
CA ILE A 16 -9.82 -4.06 7.87
C ILE A 16 -11.10 -4.11 8.73
N SER A 17 -12.25 -4.24 8.07
CA SER A 17 -13.55 -4.21 8.74
C SER A 17 -13.88 -5.49 9.52
N SER A 18 -13.19 -6.61 9.24
CA SER A 18 -13.40 -7.89 9.94
C SER A 18 -12.23 -8.84 9.78
N GLU A 19 -12.07 -9.74 10.75
CA GLU A 19 -11.09 -10.83 10.70
C GLU A 19 -11.27 -11.74 9.47
N THR A 20 -12.52 -12.06 9.11
CA THR A 20 -12.80 -12.92 7.94
C THR A 20 -12.28 -12.29 6.64
N ARG A 21 -12.44 -10.97 6.47
CA ARG A 21 -11.91 -10.26 5.30
C ARG A 21 -10.38 -10.20 5.34
N GLN A 22 -9.81 -9.97 6.51
CA GLN A 22 -8.37 -9.96 6.69
C GLN A 22 -7.74 -11.29 6.26
N GLN A 23 -8.30 -12.43 6.70
CA GLN A 23 -7.86 -13.76 6.27
C GLN A 23 -8.04 -13.99 4.77
N ARG A 24 -9.13 -13.50 4.18
CA ARG A 24 -9.34 -13.55 2.72
C ARG A 24 -8.30 -12.74 1.97
N ILE A 25 -7.91 -11.56 2.46
CA ILE A 25 -6.86 -10.74 1.88
C ILE A 25 -5.50 -11.46 1.96
N LEU A 26 -5.15 -12.01 3.13
CA LEU A 26 -3.90 -12.78 3.28
C LEU A 26 -3.84 -13.95 2.30
N ARG A 27 -4.94 -14.70 2.16
CA ARG A 27 -5.04 -15.79 1.17
C ARG A 27 -4.98 -15.28 -0.27
N ALA A 28 -5.60 -14.14 -0.57
CA ALA A 28 -5.58 -13.57 -1.92
C ALA A 28 -4.16 -13.12 -2.31
N ILE A 29 -3.43 -12.47 -1.40
CA ILE A 29 -2.04 -12.06 -1.62
C ILE A 29 -1.14 -13.30 -1.76
N HIS A 30 -1.31 -14.31 -0.92
CA HIS A 30 -0.58 -15.57 -1.06
C HIS A 30 -0.85 -16.26 -2.40
N ARG A 31 -2.12 -16.28 -2.86
CA ARG A 31 -2.48 -16.86 -4.16
C ARG A 31 -2.03 -16.03 -5.36
N LEU A 32 -1.83 -14.72 -5.18
CA LEU A 32 -1.30 -13.85 -6.22
C LEU A 32 0.16 -14.22 -6.55
N ASP A 33 0.89 -14.78 -5.57
CA ASP A 33 2.28 -15.24 -5.71
C ASP A 33 3.19 -14.21 -6.40
N HIS A 34 2.98 -12.94 -6.06
CA HIS A 34 3.67 -11.84 -6.71
C HIS A 34 5.00 -11.56 -6.01
N PRO A 35 6.15 -11.62 -6.70
CA PRO A 35 7.47 -11.52 -6.07
C PRO A 35 7.75 -10.15 -5.43
N GLY A 36 6.94 -9.14 -5.74
CA GLY A 36 7.05 -7.80 -5.18
C GLY A 36 6.00 -7.42 -4.14
N ILE A 37 5.16 -8.35 -3.66
CA ILE A 37 4.12 -8.08 -2.67
C ILE A 37 4.19 -9.15 -1.57
N THR A 38 4.40 -8.72 -0.34
CA THR A 38 4.47 -9.60 0.83
C THR A 38 3.52 -9.09 1.90
N ALA A 39 2.62 -9.92 2.41
CA ALA A 39 1.82 -9.59 3.58
C ALA A 39 2.52 -10.09 4.85
N LEU A 40 2.85 -9.19 5.77
CA LEU A 40 3.58 -9.51 7.00
C LEU A 40 2.66 -10.04 8.13
N GLY A 41 1.35 -10.02 7.93
CA GLY A 41 0.36 -10.48 8.91
C GLY A 41 -0.24 -9.35 9.75
N THR A 42 -0.74 -9.71 10.94
CA THR A 42 -1.44 -8.83 11.89
C THR A 42 -0.52 -8.38 13.01
N THR A 43 -0.57 -7.09 13.35
CA THR A 43 0.26 -6.53 14.43
C THR A 43 -0.49 -6.37 15.75
N ARG A 44 -1.83 -6.48 15.77
CA ARG A 44 -2.65 -6.26 16.98
C ARG A 44 -3.80 -7.27 17.07
N THR A 45 -4.04 -7.81 18.26
CA THR A 45 -5.10 -8.80 18.55
C THR A 45 -6.51 -8.21 18.50
N ASP A 46 -6.67 -6.92 18.81
CA ASP A 46 -7.99 -6.27 18.91
C ASP A 46 -8.35 -5.43 17.68
N GLU A 47 -7.43 -5.27 16.73
CA GLU A 47 -7.64 -4.53 15.50
C GLU A 47 -7.31 -5.41 14.30
N HIS A 48 -8.25 -5.59 13.38
CA HIS A 48 -8.02 -6.32 12.14
C HIS A 48 -7.10 -5.48 11.23
N VAL A 49 -5.79 -5.64 11.37
CA VAL A 49 -4.81 -4.84 10.64
C VAL A 49 -3.97 -5.77 9.77
N ILE A 50 -3.66 -5.32 8.54
CA ILE A 50 -2.66 -5.99 7.70
C ILE A 50 -1.57 -5.00 7.34
N VAL A 51 -0.33 -5.49 7.37
CA VAL A 51 0.82 -4.76 6.83
C VAL A 51 1.25 -5.46 5.55
N ILE A 52 1.35 -4.69 4.47
CA ILE A 52 1.80 -5.16 3.16
C ILE A 52 3.08 -4.43 2.79
N GLU A 53 4.13 -5.20 2.56
CA GLU A 53 5.38 -4.74 1.97
C GLU A 53 5.34 -4.89 0.46
N CYS A 54 5.88 -3.90 -0.22
CA CYS A 54 5.93 -3.82 -1.67
C CYS A 54 7.32 -3.37 -2.11
N THR A 55 7.84 -4.00 -3.17
CA THR A 55 9.16 -3.65 -3.72
C THR A 55 9.09 -2.47 -4.69
N SER A 56 7.89 -2.04 -5.11
CA SER A 56 7.68 -0.93 -6.04
C SER A 56 6.32 -0.25 -5.86
N ALA A 57 6.15 0.93 -6.44
CA ALA A 57 4.88 1.64 -6.46
C ALA A 57 3.79 0.87 -7.24
N ALA A 58 4.16 0.18 -8.32
CA ALA A 58 3.21 -0.65 -9.08
C ALA A 58 2.69 -1.83 -8.24
N ALA A 59 3.57 -2.43 -7.43
CA ALA A 59 3.19 -3.47 -6.48
C ALA A 59 2.27 -2.94 -5.37
N GLU A 60 2.50 -1.72 -4.88
CA GLU A 60 1.60 -1.06 -3.91
C GLU A 60 0.21 -0.80 -4.50
N VAL A 61 0.13 -0.28 -5.73
CA VAL A 61 -1.18 -0.06 -6.38
C VAL A 61 -1.93 -1.38 -6.57
N ARG A 62 -1.23 -2.43 -6.99
CA ARG A 62 -1.83 -3.76 -7.16
C ARG A 62 -2.28 -4.36 -5.83
N SER A 63 -1.47 -4.27 -4.79
CA SER A 63 -1.84 -4.79 -3.47
C SER A 63 -3.04 -4.03 -2.90
N ARG A 64 -3.08 -2.70 -3.08
CA ARG A 64 -4.25 -1.88 -2.75
C ARG A 64 -5.52 -2.34 -3.47
N GLN A 65 -5.43 -2.65 -4.76
CA GLN A 65 -6.59 -3.18 -5.52
C GLN A 65 -7.12 -4.48 -4.92
N VAL A 66 -6.23 -5.39 -4.51
CA VAL A 66 -6.62 -6.63 -3.82
C VAL A 66 -7.35 -6.34 -2.51
N VAL A 67 -6.81 -5.43 -1.69
CA VAL A 67 -7.43 -5.03 -0.42
C VAL A 67 -8.83 -4.46 -0.67
N MET A 68 -8.96 -3.49 -1.57
CA MET A 68 -10.25 -2.83 -1.86
C MET A 68 -11.28 -3.79 -2.48
N ALA A 69 -10.85 -4.77 -3.26
CA ALA A 69 -11.74 -5.77 -3.86
C ALA A 69 -12.32 -6.72 -2.80
N VAL A 70 -11.56 -7.04 -1.75
CA VAL A 70 -12.01 -7.92 -0.66
C VAL A 70 -12.71 -7.12 0.44
N ASP A 71 -12.28 -5.89 0.69
CA ASP A 71 -12.81 -4.99 1.71
C ASP A 71 -12.85 -3.54 1.20
N ALA A 72 -14.00 -3.14 0.65
CA ALA A 72 -14.25 -1.78 0.18
C ALA A 72 -14.27 -0.75 1.34
N LEU A 73 -14.40 -1.19 2.58
CA LEU A 73 -14.39 -0.33 3.78
C LEU A 73 -13.00 -0.26 4.43
N ALA A 74 -11.99 -0.93 3.88
CA ALA A 74 -10.64 -0.88 4.44
C ALA A 74 -10.08 0.55 4.38
N ILE A 75 -9.44 0.96 5.47
CA ILE A 75 -8.83 2.28 5.61
C ILE A 75 -7.32 2.11 5.65
N ARG A 76 -6.61 2.81 4.78
CA ARG A 76 -5.15 2.87 4.83
C ARG A 76 -4.74 3.82 5.95
N THR A 77 -4.10 3.30 7.00
CA THR A 77 -3.70 4.09 8.18
C THR A 77 -2.32 4.70 8.00
N ASP A 78 -1.41 3.94 7.41
CA ASP A 78 -0.01 4.35 7.23
C ASP A 78 0.51 3.93 5.87
N THR A 79 1.43 4.73 5.34
CA THR A 79 2.19 4.37 4.14
C THR A 79 3.60 4.93 4.29
N THR A 80 4.57 4.03 4.37
CA THR A 80 5.98 4.40 4.42
C THR A 80 6.60 4.08 3.08
N ARG A 81 7.21 5.09 2.46
CA ARG A 81 8.15 4.88 1.36
C ARG A 81 9.54 4.94 1.96
N ALA A 82 10.34 3.90 1.78
CA ALA A 82 11.77 4.01 2.03
C ALA A 82 12.34 4.95 0.95
N ALA A 83 12.31 6.25 1.22
CA ALA A 83 13.22 7.16 0.53
C ALA A 83 14.63 6.62 0.78
N GLY A 84 15.39 6.41 -0.28
CA GLY A 84 16.82 6.15 -0.13
C GLY A 84 17.40 7.19 0.82
N LEU A 85 18.25 6.75 1.74
CA LEU A 85 18.93 7.56 2.74
C LEU A 85 19.18 9.00 2.24
N SER A 86 18.50 9.95 2.84
CA SER A 86 19.04 11.29 3.06
C SER A 86 18.83 11.53 4.54
N ASP A 87 19.95 11.53 5.27
CA ASP A 87 20.01 12.06 6.62
C ASP A 87 19.38 13.46 6.62
N ALA A 88 18.25 13.57 7.29
CA ALA A 88 17.83 14.79 7.94
C ALA A 88 17.05 14.34 9.17
N GLU A 89 17.68 14.46 10.33
CA GLU A 89 16.99 14.40 11.62
C GLU A 89 15.77 15.32 11.57
N GLU A 90 14.57 14.79 11.79
CA GLU A 90 13.48 15.58 12.32
C GLU A 90 12.85 14.82 13.50
N SER A 91 13.22 15.28 14.69
CA SER A 91 12.53 15.04 15.95
C SER A 91 11.13 15.66 15.93
N PRO A 92 10.21 15.27 16.83
CA PRO A 92 8.77 15.33 16.63
C PRO A 92 8.21 16.73 16.88
N GLY A 93 7.50 17.28 15.90
CA GLY A 93 6.87 18.59 16.04
C GLY A 93 5.71 18.79 15.08
N THR A 94 4.50 18.64 15.62
CA THR A 94 3.34 19.49 15.35
C THR A 94 2.78 19.54 13.90
N VAL A 95 1.55 19.06 13.79
CA VAL A 95 0.63 19.29 12.67
C VAL A 95 0.54 20.78 12.33
N HIS A 96 0.90 21.16 11.10
CA HIS A 96 0.35 22.35 10.44
C HIS A 96 -0.07 22.06 9.01
N LEU A 97 -1.39 22.09 8.81
CA LEU A 97 -2.07 22.04 7.52
C LEU A 97 -2.19 23.49 7.02
N ALA A 98 -1.31 23.92 6.11
CA ALA A 98 -1.46 25.18 5.38
C ALA A 98 -0.63 25.20 4.08
N GLY A 99 -1.31 25.38 2.95
CA GLY A 99 -0.77 26.11 1.79
C GLY A 99 0.00 25.34 0.70
N LEU A 100 -0.72 24.97 -0.37
CA LEU A 100 -0.35 25.11 -1.80
C LEU A 100 1.12 24.83 -2.22
N THR A 101 1.39 23.89 -3.13
CA THR A 101 1.12 24.08 -4.57
C THR A 101 1.06 22.74 -5.30
N ILE A 102 -0.04 22.45 -6.00
CA ILE A 102 -0.13 21.31 -6.93
C ILE A 102 0.60 21.71 -8.22
N PRO A 103 1.71 21.07 -8.62
CA PRO A 103 2.28 21.31 -9.94
C PRO A 103 1.30 20.82 -11.01
N ARG A 104 0.86 21.77 -11.84
CA ARG A 104 -0.18 21.65 -12.87
C ARG A 104 0.32 20.92 -14.14
N GLN A 105 1.13 19.88 -13.99
CA GLN A 105 1.70 19.12 -15.10
C GLN A 105 1.70 17.62 -14.80
N LEU A 106 0.55 16.98 -14.94
CA LEU A 106 0.41 15.58 -15.40
C LEU A 106 -1.04 15.25 -15.78
N LEU A 107 -1.78 16.24 -16.28
CA LEU A 107 -3.02 16.06 -17.05
C LEU A 107 -2.63 15.90 -18.52
N ARG A 108 -2.03 14.76 -18.89
CA ARG A 108 -1.91 14.35 -20.30
C ARG A 108 -2.09 12.84 -20.45
N LEU A 109 -3.25 12.51 -21.03
CA LEU A 109 -3.50 11.45 -22.02
C LEU A 109 -3.48 9.99 -21.53
N VAL A 110 -4.67 9.51 -21.13
CA VAL A 110 -5.11 8.16 -21.52
C VAL A 110 -6.46 8.30 -22.23
N PRO A 111 -6.57 8.00 -23.54
CA PRO A 111 -7.84 7.98 -24.24
C PRO A 111 -8.72 6.84 -23.70
N MET A 112 -9.91 7.17 -23.19
CA MET A 112 -10.95 6.20 -22.84
C MET A 112 -11.69 5.72 -24.10
N GLU A 113 -10.99 5.01 -24.99
CA GLU A 113 -11.60 4.46 -26.20
C GLU A 113 -11.09 3.05 -26.52
N GLN A 114 -11.14 2.11 -25.57
CA GLN A 114 -11.20 0.66 -25.89
C GLN A 114 -11.93 -0.15 -24.82
N LEU A 115 -13.19 0.20 -24.55
CA LEU A 115 -14.08 -0.59 -23.69
C LEU A 115 -15.39 -0.97 -24.39
N ARG A 116 -15.30 -1.32 -25.68
CA ARG A 116 -16.38 -1.98 -26.45
C ARG A 116 -15.82 -2.87 -27.55
N ARG A 117 -15.41 -4.09 -27.20
CA ARG A 117 -15.36 -5.25 -28.12
C ARG A 117 -15.01 -6.50 -27.32
N PHE A 118 -15.94 -6.95 -26.49
CA PHE A 118 -16.10 -8.34 -26.05
C PHE A 118 -17.50 -8.47 -25.43
N ILE A 119 -18.50 -8.28 -26.30
CA ILE A 119 -19.80 -8.96 -26.24
C ILE A 119 -19.97 -9.55 -27.64
#